data_AF-A0AA90INC1-F1
#
_entry.id   AF-A0AA90INC1-F1
#
_cell.length_a   1.000
_cell.length_b   1.000
_cell.length_c   1.000
_cell.angle_alpha   90.00
_cell.angle_beta   90.00
_cell.angle_gamma   90.00
#
_symmetry.space_group_name_H-M   'P 1'
#
loop_
_entity.id
_entity.type
_entity.pdbx_description
1 polymer ?
#
loop_
_entity_poly.entity_id
_entity_poly.type
_entity_poly.pdbx_seq_one_letter_code
_entity_poly.pdbx_strand_id
1 'polypeptide(L)' 'MENEMKNFLVDLVSEIQEKYNESLNPTEGESAEEKNYRLGSNFSYYEVLELIENQLNSFGYSPEELGTITPVIGEKIKR' A
#
# COMPACT_ATOMS: atom_id res chain seq x y z
N MET A 1 10.18 -18.56 -4.87
CA MET A 1 10.22 -18.09 -3.47
C MET A 1 9.83 -19.24 -2.55
N GLU A 2 10.46 -19.42 -1.39
CA GLU A 2 9.91 -20.33 -0.37
C GLU A 2 8.50 -19.85 0.02
N ASN A 3 7.56 -20.77 0.21
CA ASN A 3 6.15 -20.43 0.42
C ASN A 3 5.93 -19.51 1.63
N GLU A 4 6.76 -19.64 2.68
CA GLU A 4 6.68 -18.80 3.87
C GLU A 4 7.01 -17.32 3.57
N MET A 5 8.07 -17.07 2.80
CA MET A 5 8.42 -15.71 2.38
C MET A 5 7.36 -15.10 1.46
N LYS A 6 6.74 -15.91 0.60
CA LYS A 6 5.63 -15.44 -0.25
C LYS A 6 4.44 -15.02 0.61
N ASN A 7 4.05 -15.84 1.58
CA ASN A 7 2.94 -15.53 2.48
C ASN A 7 3.23 -14.26 3.30
N PHE A 8 4.45 -14.15 3.84
CA PHE A 8 4.88 -12.94 4.55
C PHE A 8 4.72 -11.66 3.70
N LEU A 9 5.17 -11.69 2.44
CA LEU A 9 5.05 -10.53 1.56
C LEU A 9 3.60 -10.20 1.21
N VAL A 10 2.76 -11.22 0.99
CA VAL A 10 1.32 -11.02 0.75
C VAL A 10 0.68 -10.37 1.98
N ASP A 11 0.96 -10.86 3.18
CA ASP A 11 0.41 -10.32 4.42
C ASP A 11 0.90 -8.88 4.66
N LEU A 12 2.20 -8.62 4.46
CA LEU A 12 2.78 -7.28 4.58
C LEU A 12 2.14 -6.29 3.61
N VAL A 13 2.02 -6.66 2.33
CA VAL A 13 1.35 -5.82 1.32
C VAL A 13 -0.10 -5.57 1.74
N SER A 14 -0.79 -6.59 2.26
CA SER A 14 -2.17 -6.44 2.75
C SER A 14 -2.31 -5.40 3.84
N GLU A 15 -1.46 -5.48 4.86
CA GLU A 15 -1.48 -4.53 5.98
C GLU A 15 -1.25 -3.09 5.51
N ILE A 16 -0.28 -2.88 4.62
CA ILE A 16 0.04 -1.55 4.10
C ILE A 16 -1.11 -1.01 3.22
N GLN A 17 -1.69 -1.86 2.37
CA GLN A 17 -2.85 -1.49 1.53
C GLN A 17 -4.07 -1.11 2.37
N GLU A 18 -4.32 -1.80 3.49
CA GLU A 18 -5.37 -1.43 4.45
C GLU A 18 -5.11 -0.06 5.07
N LYS A 19 -3.89 0.20 5.55
CA LYS A 19 -3.51 1.50 6.12
C LYS A 19 -3.59 2.64 5.10
N TYR A 20 -3.17 2.38 3.86
CA TYR A 20 -3.37 3.31 2.75
C TYR A 20 -4.87 3.62 2.55
N ASN A 21 -5.72 2.61 2.46
CA ASN A 21 -7.16 2.78 2.28
C ASN A 21 -7.83 3.51 3.46
N GLU A 22 -7.39 3.25 4.69
CA GLU A 22 -7.85 3.96 5.90
C GLU A 22 -7.51 5.45 5.82
N SER A 23 -6.26 5.79 5.47
CA SER A 23 -5.77 7.16 5.39
C SER A 23 -6.44 8.03 4.32
N LEU A 24 -7.10 7.42 3.32
CA LEU A 24 -7.89 8.16 2.32
C LEU A 24 -9.16 8.78 2.92
N ASN A 25 -9.66 8.26 4.05
CA ASN A 25 -10.91 8.74 4.64
C ASN A 25 -10.62 9.88 5.64
N PRO A 26 -11.19 11.08 5.44
CA PRO A 26 -11.13 12.14 6.45
C PRO A 26 -11.78 11.70 7.76
N THR A 27 -11.23 12.16 8.87
CA THR A 27 -11.87 12.01 10.19
C THR A 27 -12.83 13.18 10.41
N GLU A 28 -14.00 12.92 11.01
CA GLU A 28 -14.95 13.98 11.34
C GLU A 28 -14.31 14.98 12.32
N GLY A 29 -14.34 16.26 11.96
CA GLY A 29 -13.75 17.33 12.78
C GLY A 29 -12.22 17.46 12.68
N GLU A 30 -11.56 16.81 11.71
CA GLU A 30 -10.10 16.91 11.55
C GLU A 30 -9.65 18.38 11.38
N SER A 31 -8.64 18.75 12.16
CA SER A 31 -7.90 20.01 12.02
C SER A 31 -7.06 20.01 10.74
N ALA A 32 -6.56 21.18 10.35
CA ALA A 32 -5.65 21.30 9.20
C ALA A 32 -4.35 20.51 9.39
N GLU A 33 -3.86 20.42 10.63
CA GLU A 33 -2.66 19.65 10.98
C GLU A 33 -2.90 18.14 10.82
N GLU A 34 -4.00 17.64 11.38
CA GLU A 34 -4.39 16.22 11.27
C GLU A 34 -4.63 15.81 9.82
N LYS A 35 -5.28 16.67 9.03
CA LYS A 35 -5.44 16.46 7.59
C LYS A 35 -4.09 16.31 6.89
N ASN A 36 -3.15 17.23 7.14
CA ASN A 36 -1.84 17.18 6.49
C ASN A 36 -1.05 15.94 6.92
N TYR A 37 -1.12 15.56 8.19
CA TYR A 37 -0.53 14.32 8.70
C TYR A 37 -1.12 13.09 7.99
N ARG A 38 -2.45 13.02 7.85
CA ARG A 38 -3.14 11.94 7.16
C ARG A 38 -2.75 11.84 5.69
N LEU A 39 -2.68 12.97 4.98
CA LEU A 39 -2.23 13.01 3.59
C LEU A 39 -0.76 12.58 3.43
N GLY A 40 0.12 13.01 4.35
CA GLY A 40 1.51 12.55 4.38
C GLY A 40 1.64 11.05 4.66
N SER A 41 0.80 10.53 5.56
CA SER A 41 0.72 9.09 5.84
C SER A 41 0.26 8.31 4.62
N ASN A 42 -0.78 8.79 3.92
CA ASN A 42 -1.25 8.19 2.67
C ASN A 42 -0.14 8.10 1.61
N PHE A 43 0.59 9.20 1.40
CA PHE A 43 1.72 9.24 0.48
C PHE A 43 2.83 8.27 0.89
N SER A 44 3.13 8.17 2.18
CA SER A 44 4.14 7.24 2.70
C SER A 44 3.77 5.78 2.44
N TYR A 45 2.49 5.41 2.63
CA TYR A 45 2.04 4.04 2.32
C TYR A 45 2.08 3.76 0.82
N TYR A 46 1.72 4.73 -0.02
CA TYR A 46 1.85 4.62 -1.48
C TYR A 46 3.31 4.36 -1.89
N GLU A 47 4.26 5.16 -1.41
CA GLU A 47 5.68 5.00 -1.78
C GLU A 47 6.23 3.63 -1.37
N VAL A 48 5.82 3.11 -0.21
CA VAL A 48 6.24 1.78 0.24
C VAL A 48 5.66 0.68 -0.68
N LEU A 49 4.39 0.77 -1.08
CA LEU A 49 3.79 -0.19 -2.01
C LEU A 49 4.49 -0.15 -3.38
N GLU A 50 4.76 1.05 -3.89
CA GLU A 50 5.48 1.25 -5.15
C GLU A 50 6.91 0.68 -5.09
N LEU A 51 7.61 0.88 -3.97
CA LEU A 51 8.95 0.32 -3.77
C LEU A 51 8.92 -1.22 -3.75
N ILE A 52 7.98 -1.83 -3.03
CA ILE A 52 7.82 -3.29 -2.96
C ILE A 52 7.55 -3.85 -4.35
N GLU A 53 6.60 -3.27 -5.09
CA GLU A 53 6.24 -3.70 -6.44
C GLU A 53 7.44 -3.61 -7.39
N ASN A 54 8.17 -2.50 -7.37
CA ASN A 54 9.38 -2.31 -8.18
C ASN A 54 10.48 -3.32 -7.84
N GLN A 55 10.68 -3.63 -6.55
CA GLN A 55 11.65 -4.64 -6.15
C GLN A 55 11.23 -6.03 -6.66
N LEU A 56 9.98 -6.43 -6.46
CA LEU A 56 9.48 -7.74 -6.91
C LEU A 56 9.58 -7.89 -8.43
N ASN A 57 9.21 -6.85 -9.18
CA ASN A 57 9.40 -6.79 -10.63
C ASN A 57 10.88 -6.94 -11.02
N SER A 58 11.79 -6.28 -10.31
CA SER A 58 13.24 -6.38 -10.58
C SER A 58 13.83 -7.77 -10.33
N PHE A 59 13.24 -8.53 -9.40
CA PHE A 59 13.60 -9.92 -9.13
C PHE A 59 12.89 -10.93 -10.05
N GLY A 60 12.06 -10.47 -10.98
CA GLY A 60 11.37 -11.30 -11.97
C GLY A 60 10.09 -11.95 -11.47
N TYR A 61 9.48 -11.45 -10.38
CA TYR A 61 8.13 -11.86 -9.98
C TYR A 61 7.09 -11.21 -10.88
N SER A 62 6.09 -11.98 -11.30
CA SER A 62 5.02 -11.46 -12.16
C SER A 62 3.89 -10.83 -11.35
N PRO A 63 3.23 -9.78 -11.85
CA PRO A 63 2.00 -9.23 -11.24
C PRO A 63 0.89 -10.27 -11.07
N GLU A 64 0.88 -11.32 -11.90
CA GLU A 64 -0.07 -12.43 -11.84
C GLU A 64 0.08 -13.29 -10.58
N GLU A 65 1.27 -13.33 -9.98
CA GLU A 65 1.56 -14.12 -8.79
C GLU A 65 1.21 -13.42 -7.47
N LEU A 66 1.06 -12.09 -7.51
CA LEU A 66 1.00 -11.20 -6.35
C LEU A 66 -0.24 -10.28 -6.36
N GLY A 67 -0.91 -10.13 -7.51
CA GLY A 67 -2.00 -9.18 -7.69
C GLY A 67 -1.51 -7.72 -7.81
N THR A 68 -2.45 -6.78 -7.83
CA THR A 68 -2.12 -5.34 -7.83
C THR A 68 -1.59 -4.93 -6.45
N ILE A 69 -0.34 -4.46 -6.40
CA ILE A 69 0.30 -4.00 -5.15
C ILE A 69 0.10 -2.50 -5.00
N THR A 70 0.46 -1.72 -6.02
CA THR A 70 0.41 -0.25 -5.95
C THR A 70 -0.92 0.29 -6.49
N PRO A 71 -1.63 1.16 -5.75
CA PRO A 71 -2.85 1.81 -6.23
C PRO A 71 -2.56 2.92 -7.24
N VAL A 72 -3.61 3.40 -7.91
CA VAL A 72 -3.61 4.78 -8.41
C VAL A 72 -3.67 5.71 -7.19
N ILE A 73 -2.74 6.67 -7.11
CA ILE A 73 -2.66 7.59 -5.98
C ILE A 73 -3.99 8.34 -5.76
N GLY A 74 -4.48 8.31 -4.53
CA GLY A 74 -5.78 8.90 -4.15
C GLY A 74 -6.98 7.97 -4.36
N GLU A 75 -6.84 6.82 -5.02
CA GLU A 75 -7.92 5.85 -5.21
C GLU A 75 -7.84 4.69 -4.23
N LYS A 76 -8.99 4.15 -3.80
CA LYS A 76 -9.04 2.96 -2.95
C LYS A 76 -8.65 1.70 -3.72
N ILE A 77 -7.87 0.84 -3.07
CA ILE A 77 -7.57 -0.50 -3.56
C ILE A 77 -8.79 -1.39 -3.31
N LYS A 78 -9.32 -2.00 -4.38
CA LYS A 78 -10.34 -3.06 -4.30
C LYS A 78 -9.63 -4.41 -4.41
N ARG A 79 -9.82 -5.27 -3.43
CA ARG A 79 -9.42 -6.68 -3.49
C ARG A 79 -10.62 -7.53 -3.89
#